data_AF-A0A2N0X541-F1
#
_entry.id   AF-A0A2N0X541-F1
#
_cell.length_a   1.000
_cell.length_b   1.000
_cell.length_c   1.000
_cell.angle_alpha   90.00
_cell.angle_beta   90.00
_cell.angle_gamma   90.00
#
_symmetry.space_group_name_H-M   'P 1'
#
loop_
_entity.id
_entity.type
_entity.pdbx_description
1 polymer ?
#
loop_
_entity_poly.entity_id
_entity_poly.type
_entity_poly.pdbx_seq_one_letter_code
_entity_poly.pdbx_strand_id
1 'polypeptide(L)'
;MHIGVAEFGKQSIACTTDFARVDTGLQVDGESTPTDVRSELFTVIDGSVIPAVRVLGAAVDVLRKNAAVLPAEPGTMLPDLAHRSGVLMDQFGFDSGITVLHGLLVPPFMWGGPVPQFTEEAGDVHGEGITPGAGRLTVMLQLIMLTDEERERVMREGMNRFLREVQAERIAVHNWRR
;
A
#
# COMPACT_ATOMS: atom_id res chain seq x y z
N MET A 1 2.12 -7.71 13.08
CA MET A 1 2.22 -7.41 11.65
C MET A 1 3.42 -8.17 11.15
N HIS A 2 3.20 -8.99 10.14
CA HIS A 2 4.23 -9.77 9.50
C HIS A 2 4.49 -9.20 8.12
N ILE A 3 5.76 -9.06 7.76
CA ILE A 3 6.19 -8.55 6.46
C ILE A 3 7.11 -9.58 5.82
N GLY A 4 6.69 -10.11 4.68
CA GLY A 4 7.54 -10.86 3.77
C GLY A 4 8.41 -9.92 2.96
N VAL A 5 9.65 -10.32 2.70
CA VAL A 5 10.63 -9.52 1.95
C VAL A 5 11.29 -10.35 0.87
N ALA A 6 11.65 -9.71 -0.24
CA ALA A 6 12.51 -10.31 -1.24
C ALA A 6 13.37 -9.23 -1.93
N GLU A 7 14.55 -9.62 -2.39
CA GLU A 7 15.49 -8.75 -3.08
C GLU A 7 15.76 -9.31 -4.48
N PHE A 8 15.68 -8.47 -5.51
CA PHE A 8 15.85 -8.83 -6.91
C PHE A 8 16.71 -7.78 -7.63
N GLY A 9 18.00 -8.10 -7.81
CA GLY A 9 18.95 -7.19 -8.43
C GLY A 9 19.19 -5.94 -7.57
N LYS A 10 18.78 -4.77 -8.05
CA LYS A 10 18.89 -3.50 -7.31
C LYS A 10 17.63 -3.14 -6.53
N GLN A 11 16.58 -3.95 -6.62
CA GLN A 11 15.28 -3.66 -6.04
C GLN A 11 14.96 -4.59 -4.89
N SER A 12 14.23 -4.05 -3.94
CA SER A 12 13.68 -4.78 -2.81
C SER A 12 12.17 -4.61 -2.77
N ILE A 13 11.46 -5.69 -2.44
CA ILE A 13 10.03 -5.69 -2.17
C ILE A 13 9.80 -6.06 -0.70
N ALA A 14 8.84 -5.37 -0.09
CA ALA A 14 8.26 -5.76 1.17
C ALA A 14 6.74 -5.91 0.98
N CYS A 15 6.13 -6.89 1.62
CA CYS A 15 4.71 -7.20 1.51
C CYS A 15 4.15 -7.63 2.86
N THR A 16 3.01 -7.10 3.26
CA THR A 16 2.29 -7.59 4.44
C THR A 16 1.76 -9.00 4.19
N THR A 17 1.62 -9.80 5.25
CA THR A 17 1.05 -11.16 5.18
C THR A 17 -0.09 -11.38 6.17
N ASP A 18 -0.51 -10.33 6.85
CA ASP A 18 -1.57 -10.35 7.85
C ASP A 18 -2.39 -9.04 7.89
N PHE A 19 -2.25 -8.17 6.88
CA PHE A 19 -3.02 -6.92 6.84
C PHE A 19 -4.46 -7.15 6.43
N ALA A 20 -4.76 -8.22 5.69
CA ALA A 20 -6.13 -8.58 5.28
C ALA A 20 -7.07 -8.86 6.46
N ARG A 21 -6.54 -8.97 7.69
CA ARG A 21 -7.32 -9.06 8.93
C ARG A 21 -7.90 -7.72 9.38
N VAL A 22 -7.41 -6.61 8.84
CA VAL A 22 -7.89 -5.26 9.17
C VAL A 22 -9.07 -4.92 8.26
N ASP A 23 -10.23 -4.76 8.89
CA ASP A 23 -11.42 -4.26 8.22
C ASP A 23 -11.35 -2.74 8.04
N THR A 24 -11.33 -2.28 6.79
CA THR A 24 -11.33 -0.84 6.45
C THR A 24 -12.65 -0.38 5.82
N GLY A 25 -13.71 -1.20 5.93
CA GLY A 25 -15.08 -0.87 5.53
C GLY A 25 -15.39 -1.08 4.04
N LEU A 26 -14.52 -1.75 3.29
CA LEU A 26 -14.71 -1.97 1.86
C LEU A 26 -15.57 -3.21 1.59
N GLN A 27 -16.47 -3.10 0.61
CA GLN A 27 -17.33 -4.18 0.14
C GLN A 27 -17.45 -4.13 -1.38
N VAL A 28 -17.74 -5.28 -1.99
CA VAL A 28 -18.09 -5.32 -3.42
C VAL A 28 -19.48 -4.71 -3.59
N ASP A 29 -19.59 -3.74 -4.50
CA ASP A 29 -20.87 -3.09 -4.79
C ASP A 29 -21.77 -3.98 -5.68
N GLY A 30 -23.08 -3.91 -5.46
CA GLY A 30 -24.09 -4.55 -6.32
C GLY A 30 -24.26 -6.06 -6.17
N GLU A 31 -23.65 -6.72 -5.17
CA GLU A 31 -23.83 -8.14 -4.92
C GLU A 31 -25.04 -8.45 -4.03
N SER A 32 -25.75 -9.55 -4.34
CA SER A 32 -26.87 -10.03 -3.52
C SER A 32 -26.41 -10.66 -2.19
N THR A 33 -25.21 -11.22 -2.20
CA THR A 33 -24.52 -11.72 -1.01
C THR A 33 -23.40 -10.74 -0.70
N PRO A 34 -23.32 -10.19 0.53
CA PRO A 34 -22.22 -9.28 0.86
C PRO A 34 -20.86 -9.95 0.70
N THR A 35 -19.91 -9.26 0.08
CA THR A 35 -18.51 -9.68 0.02
C THR A 35 -17.62 -8.57 0.57
N ASP A 36 -16.96 -8.85 1.69
CA ASP A 36 -16.02 -7.90 2.29
C ASP A 36 -14.75 -7.86 1.45
N VAL A 37 -14.24 -6.65 1.20
CA VAL A 37 -12.96 -6.46 0.53
C VAL A 37 -11.89 -6.21 1.59
N ARG A 38 -10.83 -7.01 1.54
CA ARG A 38 -9.63 -6.94 2.36
C ARG A 38 -8.42 -6.70 1.49
N SER A 39 -7.35 -6.20 2.08
CA SER A 39 -6.16 -5.84 1.34
C SER A 39 -4.91 -6.41 1.99
N GLU A 40 -3.95 -6.83 1.18
CA GLU A 40 -2.54 -6.87 1.55
C GLU A 40 -1.80 -5.72 0.85
N LEU A 41 -0.79 -5.16 1.51
CA LEU A 41 -0.02 -4.04 1.03
C LEU A 41 1.38 -4.50 0.65
N PHE A 42 1.92 -3.98 -0.44
CA PHE A 42 3.34 -4.14 -0.75
C PHE A 42 3.94 -2.84 -1.25
N THR A 43 5.26 -2.71 -1.15
CA THR A 43 5.99 -1.58 -1.72
C THR A 43 7.30 -2.05 -2.31
N VAL A 44 7.83 -1.28 -3.26
CA VAL A 44 9.09 -1.57 -3.94
C VAL A 44 9.99 -0.35 -3.87
N ILE A 45 11.26 -0.61 -3.57
CA ILE A 45 12.30 0.40 -3.43
C ILE A 45 13.58 -0.05 -4.14
N ASP A 46 14.33 0.89 -4.68
CA ASP A 46 15.72 0.67 -5.05
C ASP A 46 16.63 0.63 -3.81
N GLY A 47 17.42 -0.41 -3.68
CA GLY A 47 18.38 -0.60 -2.59
C GLY A 47 17.82 -1.43 -1.45
N SER A 48 18.12 -1.04 -0.21
CA SER A 48 17.82 -1.83 0.99
C SER A 48 16.33 -2.02 1.21
N VAL A 49 15.93 -3.21 1.69
CA VAL A 49 14.54 -3.50 2.06
C VAL A 49 14.11 -2.85 3.39
N ILE A 50 15.04 -2.38 4.22
CA ILE A 50 14.73 -1.86 5.57
C ILE A 50 13.77 -0.66 5.52
N PRO A 51 13.99 0.38 4.68
CA PRO A 51 13.03 1.47 4.53
C PRO A 51 11.64 1.00 4.06
N ALA A 52 11.57 0.01 3.15
CA ALA A 52 10.31 -0.56 2.68
C ALA A 52 9.51 -1.22 3.82
N VAL A 53 10.18 -2.01 4.66
CA VAL A 53 9.57 -2.63 5.85
C VAL A 53 9.06 -1.57 6.83
N ARG A 54 9.86 -0.54 7.12
CA ARG A 54 9.49 0.54 8.06
C ARG A 54 8.29 1.35 7.55
N VAL A 55 8.29 1.72 6.26
CA VAL A 55 7.21 2.48 5.63
C VAL A 55 5.91 1.66 5.59
N LEU A 56 5.97 0.37 5.24
CA LEU A 56 4.77 -0.48 5.30
C LEU A 56 4.25 -0.63 6.72
N GLY A 57 5.14 -0.77 7.71
CA GLY A 57 4.73 -0.80 9.12
C GLY A 57 4.00 0.47 9.54
N ALA A 58 4.53 1.64 9.18
CA ALA A 58 3.86 2.90 9.46
C ALA A 58 2.52 3.03 8.70
N ALA A 59 2.43 2.53 7.47
CA ALA A 59 1.20 2.57 6.68
C ALA A 59 0.10 1.72 7.31
N VAL A 60 0.44 0.48 7.69
CA VAL A 60 -0.45 -0.43 8.40
C VAL A 60 -0.92 0.17 9.71
N ASP A 61 -0.01 0.78 10.48
CA ASP A 61 -0.37 1.45 11.74
C ASP A 61 -1.34 2.61 11.51
N VAL A 62 -1.15 3.43 10.47
CA VAL A 62 -2.06 4.52 10.11
C VAL A 62 -3.43 3.97 9.72
N LEU A 63 -3.48 3.00 8.81
CA LEU A 63 -4.74 2.42 8.33
C LEU A 63 -5.50 1.73 9.47
N ARG A 64 -4.82 0.91 10.27
CA ARG A 64 -5.44 0.20 11.39
C ARG A 64 -6.01 1.15 12.44
N LYS A 65 -5.30 2.21 12.80
CA LYS A 65 -5.77 3.20 13.80
C LYS A 65 -6.95 4.03 13.29
N ASN A 66 -7.12 4.14 11.97
CA ASN A 66 -8.14 4.97 11.33
C ASN A 66 -9.13 4.15 10.48
N ALA A 67 -9.23 2.84 10.71
CA ALA A 67 -9.90 1.92 9.80
C ALA A 67 -11.40 2.22 9.61
N ALA A 68 -12.02 2.92 10.57
CA ALA A 68 -13.41 3.37 10.49
C ALA A 68 -13.65 4.52 9.50
N VAL A 69 -12.60 5.26 9.10
CA VAL A 69 -12.71 6.47 8.27
C VAL A 69 -11.69 6.53 7.12
N LEU A 70 -10.70 5.65 7.11
CA LEU A 70 -9.64 5.61 6.12
C LEU A 70 -9.61 4.25 5.44
N PRO A 71 -10.24 4.12 4.25
CA PRO A 71 -10.27 2.86 3.52
C PRO A 71 -8.89 2.48 3.00
N ALA A 72 -8.57 1.18 2.97
CA ALA A 72 -7.40 0.68 2.27
C ALA A 72 -7.77 0.36 0.82
N GLU A 73 -7.87 1.40 -0.01
CA GLU A 73 -8.24 1.32 -1.42
C GLU A 73 -7.33 2.20 -2.31
N PRO A 74 -7.35 2.02 -3.64
CA PRO A 74 -6.66 2.91 -4.56
C PRO A 74 -7.09 4.38 -4.41
N GLY A 75 -6.12 5.27 -4.24
CA GLY A 75 -6.34 6.70 -4.05
C GLY A 75 -6.17 7.15 -2.60
N THR A 76 -6.10 6.22 -1.64
CA THR A 76 -5.86 6.56 -0.23
C THR A 76 -4.48 7.17 -0.04
N MET A 77 -4.47 8.44 0.39
CA MET A 77 -3.28 9.23 0.68
C MET A 77 -2.86 9.06 2.14
N LEU A 78 -1.57 8.82 2.37
CA LEU A 78 -0.94 8.64 3.69
C LEU A 78 0.12 9.74 3.91
N PRO A 79 -0.25 10.91 4.45
CA PRO A 79 0.68 12.02 4.60
C PRO A 79 1.75 11.76 5.67
N ASP A 80 2.95 12.32 5.44
CA ASP A 80 4.12 12.28 6.33
C ASP A 80 4.58 10.88 6.73
N LEU A 81 4.37 9.91 5.84
CA LEU A 81 4.67 8.52 6.08
C LEU A 81 6.17 8.27 6.30
N ALA A 82 7.05 9.03 5.63
CA ALA A 82 8.49 8.92 5.85
C ALA A 82 8.91 9.38 7.26
N HIS A 83 8.28 10.43 7.78
CA HIS A 83 8.47 10.88 9.17
C HIS A 83 7.95 9.84 10.16
N ARG A 84 6.74 9.31 9.93
CA ARG A 84 6.11 8.30 10.81
C ARG A 84 6.89 6.99 10.88
N SER A 85 7.54 6.61 9.78
CA SER A 85 8.34 5.38 9.69
C SER A 85 9.78 5.55 10.16
N GLY A 86 10.22 6.79 10.40
CA GLY A 86 11.60 7.09 10.80
C GLY A 86 12.63 6.72 9.73
N VAL A 87 12.24 6.67 8.45
CA VAL A 87 13.16 6.29 7.36
C VAL A 87 14.08 7.41 6.91
N LEU A 88 13.77 8.67 7.27
CA LEU A 88 14.60 9.82 6.91
C LEU A 88 16.00 9.74 7.54
N MET A 89 16.14 9.01 8.65
CA MET A 89 17.42 8.73 9.29
C MET A 89 17.80 7.26 9.11
N ASP A 90 19.08 7.00 8.83
CA ASP A 90 19.62 5.66 8.84
C ASP A 90 19.75 5.08 10.25
N GLN A 91 20.21 3.84 10.36
CA GLN A 91 20.35 3.14 11.64
C GLN A 91 21.39 3.75 12.59
N PHE A 92 22.25 4.65 12.11
CA PHE A 92 23.26 5.36 12.89
C PHE A 92 22.86 6.81 13.19
N GLY A 93 21.68 7.25 12.73
CA GLY A 93 21.17 8.59 12.94
C GLY A 93 21.66 9.63 11.92
N PHE A 94 22.24 9.20 10.80
CA PHE A 94 22.58 10.09 9.69
C PHE A 94 21.43 10.21 8.71
N ASP A 95 21.43 11.28 7.91
CA ASP A 95 20.48 11.43 6.81
C ASP A 95 20.57 10.25 5.83
N SER A 96 19.43 9.60 5.61
CA SER A 96 19.29 8.46 4.69
C SER A 96 19.31 8.86 3.21
N GLY A 97 19.17 10.16 2.92
CA GLY A 97 18.98 10.73 1.59
C GLY A 97 17.59 10.45 0.99
N ILE A 98 16.64 9.90 1.77
CA ILE A 98 15.26 9.71 1.32
C ILE A 98 14.56 11.07 1.27
N THR A 99 13.96 11.37 0.13
CA THR A 99 13.33 12.66 -0.20
C THR A 99 11.81 12.55 -0.35
N VAL A 100 11.29 11.35 -0.60
CA VAL A 100 9.85 11.08 -0.68
C VAL A 100 9.25 11.02 0.73
N LEU A 101 8.13 11.71 0.94
CA LEU A 101 7.58 11.97 2.27
C LEU A 101 6.20 11.33 2.51
N HIS A 102 5.39 11.16 1.47
CA HIS A 102 4.00 10.73 1.58
C HIS A 102 3.81 9.35 0.95
N GLY A 103 2.82 8.59 1.42
CA GLY A 103 2.39 7.35 0.79
C GLY A 103 1.12 7.56 -0.04
N LEU A 104 0.98 6.82 -1.14
CA LEU A 104 -0.27 6.69 -1.89
C LEU A 104 -0.51 5.21 -2.17
N LEU A 105 -1.70 4.73 -1.81
CA LEU A 105 -2.16 3.41 -2.22
C LEU A 105 -2.65 3.46 -3.67
N VAL A 106 -2.15 2.56 -4.51
CA VAL A 106 -2.46 2.51 -5.94
C VAL A 106 -2.73 1.08 -6.39
N PRO A 107 -3.45 0.90 -7.52
CA PRO A 107 -3.55 -0.41 -8.13
C PRO A 107 -2.14 -0.88 -8.52
N PRO A 108 -1.78 -2.16 -8.26
CA PRO A 108 -0.45 -2.64 -8.60
C PRO A 108 -0.22 -2.62 -10.11
N PHE A 109 0.83 -1.93 -10.55
CA PHE A 109 1.18 -1.88 -11.99
C PHE A 109 2.34 -2.81 -12.36
N MET A 110 2.99 -3.46 -11.39
CA MET A 110 4.12 -4.36 -11.65
C MET A 110 3.76 -5.63 -12.43
N TRP A 111 2.51 -6.08 -12.34
CA TRP A 111 2.07 -7.32 -13.01
C TRP A 111 1.76 -7.14 -14.50
N GLY A 112 1.70 -5.91 -15.01
CA GLY A 112 1.39 -5.64 -16.43
C GLY A 112 0.06 -6.23 -16.91
N GLY A 113 -0.85 -6.54 -15.99
CA GLY A 113 -2.05 -7.35 -16.22
C GLY A 113 -2.82 -7.62 -14.92
N PRO A 114 -3.63 -8.70 -14.85
CA PRO A 114 -4.42 -9.03 -13.67
C PRO A 114 -3.56 -9.14 -12.41
N VAL A 115 -4.03 -8.51 -11.34
CA VAL A 115 -3.39 -8.49 -10.02
C VAL A 115 -3.85 -9.73 -9.25
N PRO A 116 -2.97 -10.37 -8.44
CA PRO A 116 -3.39 -11.46 -7.57
C PRO A 116 -4.55 -11.06 -6.67
N GLN A 117 -5.57 -11.92 -6.65
CA GLN A 117 -6.72 -11.81 -5.77
C GLN A 117 -7.03 -13.18 -5.18
N PHE A 118 -7.56 -13.21 -3.96
CA PHE A 118 -7.98 -14.42 -3.28
C PHE A 118 -9.42 -14.27 -2.81
N THR A 119 -10.29 -15.16 -3.28
CA THR A 119 -11.73 -15.13 -2.98
C THR A 119 -12.07 -16.30 -2.08
N GLU A 120 -12.76 -16.01 -0.99
CA GLU A 120 -13.40 -16.96 -0.07
C GLU A 120 -14.91 -16.76 -0.17
N GLU A 121 -15.65 -17.83 -0.45
CA GLU A 121 -17.12 -17.77 -0.54
C GLU A 121 -17.75 -17.62 0.85
N ALA A 122 -19.01 -17.19 0.88
CA ALA A 122 -19.77 -17.11 2.13
C ALA A 122 -19.85 -18.48 2.81
N GLY A 123 -19.39 -18.55 4.06
CA GLY A 123 -19.29 -19.80 4.84
C GLY A 123 -17.89 -20.42 4.85
N ASP A 124 -17.03 -20.07 3.90
CA ASP A 124 -15.64 -20.52 3.81
C ASP A 124 -14.65 -19.51 4.42
N VAL A 125 -15.11 -18.29 4.72
CA VAL A 125 -14.28 -17.27 5.37
C VAL A 125 -13.85 -17.71 6.77
N HIS A 126 -12.55 -17.73 7.03
CA HIS A 126 -11.98 -18.12 8.30
C HIS A 126 -11.09 -17.02 8.92
N GLY A 127 -10.80 -17.13 10.22
CA GLY A 127 -9.91 -16.21 10.95
C GLY A 127 -10.61 -15.03 11.62
N GLU A 128 -9.89 -13.92 11.77
CA GLU A 128 -10.38 -12.70 12.44
C GLU A 128 -11.20 -11.82 11.47
N GLY A 129 -12.06 -10.96 12.01
CA GLY A 129 -12.83 -9.98 11.21
C GLY A 129 -13.87 -10.60 10.27
N ILE A 130 -14.49 -11.70 10.68
CA ILE A 130 -15.53 -12.40 9.91
C ILE A 130 -16.85 -11.63 10.04
N THR A 131 -17.46 -11.30 8.91
CA THR A 131 -18.84 -10.83 8.82
C THR A 131 -19.74 -12.04 8.56
N PRO A 132 -20.67 -12.40 9.48
CA PRO A 132 -21.50 -13.59 9.31
C PRO A 132 -22.31 -13.57 8.00
N GLY A 133 -22.18 -14.63 7.21
CA GLY A 133 -22.90 -14.77 5.94
C GLY A 133 -22.32 -14.00 4.76
N ALA A 134 -21.20 -13.29 4.94
CA ALA A 134 -20.48 -12.62 3.87
C ALA A 134 -19.34 -13.49 3.30
N GLY A 135 -19.05 -13.33 2.01
CA GLY A 135 -17.78 -13.77 1.42
C GLY A 135 -16.64 -12.80 1.72
N ARG A 136 -15.43 -13.12 1.27
CA ARG A 136 -14.26 -12.25 1.39
C ARG A 136 -13.42 -12.25 0.12
N LEU A 137 -13.12 -11.06 -0.38
CA LEU A 137 -12.15 -10.82 -1.46
C LEU A 137 -10.91 -10.14 -0.87
N THR A 138 -9.76 -10.81 -0.92
CA THR A 138 -8.47 -10.20 -0.56
C THR A 138 -7.75 -9.77 -1.83
N VAL A 139 -7.42 -8.48 -1.92
CA VAL A 139 -6.70 -7.87 -3.05
C VAL A 139 -5.32 -7.38 -2.64
N MET A 140 -4.47 -7.11 -3.63
CA MET A 140 -3.17 -6.47 -3.42
C MET A 140 -3.25 -4.97 -3.70
N LEU A 141 -2.66 -4.16 -2.82
CA LEU A 141 -2.42 -2.74 -3.04
C LEU A 141 -0.94 -2.43 -3.02
N GLN A 142 -0.52 -1.60 -3.98
CA GLN A 142 0.83 -1.08 -4.01
C GLN A 142 0.87 0.24 -3.25
N LEU A 143 1.77 0.36 -2.29
CA LEU A 143 2.13 1.62 -1.68
C LEU A 143 3.29 2.23 -2.47
N ILE A 144 3.09 3.39 -3.08
CA ILE A 144 4.16 4.20 -3.64
C ILE A 144 4.43 5.41 -2.75
N MET A 145 5.69 5.83 -2.68
CA MET A 145 6.09 7.02 -1.94
C MET A 145 6.17 8.23 -2.87
N LEU A 146 5.71 9.39 -2.40
CA LEU A 146 5.59 10.64 -3.13
C LEU A 146 6.41 11.75 -2.45
N THR A 147 7.01 12.62 -3.25
CA THR A 147 7.50 13.93 -2.83
C THR A 147 6.34 14.87 -2.50
N ASP A 148 6.62 16.04 -1.91
CA ASP A 148 5.63 17.09 -1.70
C ASP A 148 4.96 17.52 -3.02
N GLU A 149 5.75 17.73 -4.07
CA GLU A 149 5.24 18.18 -5.38
C GLU A 149 4.32 17.14 -6.02
N GLU A 150 4.70 15.86 -5.97
CA GLU A 150 3.89 14.77 -6.49
C GLU A 150 2.59 14.60 -5.68
N ARG A 151 2.64 14.76 -4.35
CA ARG A 151 1.43 14.78 -3.50
C ARG A 151 0.48 15.89 -3.95
N GLU A 152 0.98 17.12 -4.10
CA GLU A 152 0.18 18.26 -4.55
C GLU A 152 -0.42 18.03 -5.93
N ARG A 153 0.33 17.39 -6.84
CA ARG A 153 -0.15 17.01 -8.16
C ARG A 153 -1.28 15.99 -8.08
N VAL A 154 -1.13 14.94 -7.28
CA VAL A 154 -2.18 13.94 -7.04
C VAL A 154 -3.44 14.60 -6.46
N MET A 155 -3.29 15.53 -5.51
CA MET A 155 -4.43 16.24 -4.91
C MET A 155 -5.15 17.15 -5.90
N ARG A 156 -4.40 17.81 -6.80
CA ARG A 156 -4.96 18.73 -7.80
C ARG A 156 -5.60 18.01 -8.99
N GLU A 157 -5.04 16.88 -9.40
CA GLU A 157 -5.31 16.30 -10.73
C GLU A 157 -5.83 14.86 -10.66
N GLY A 158 -5.77 14.24 -9.48
CA GLY A 158 -6.23 12.88 -9.21
C GLY A 158 -5.19 11.79 -9.51
N MET A 159 -5.28 10.69 -8.77
CA MET A 159 -4.39 9.52 -8.88
C MET A 159 -4.29 9.00 -10.31
N ASN A 160 -5.42 8.85 -11.02
CA ASN A 160 -5.42 8.25 -12.35
C ASN A 160 -4.60 9.04 -13.37
N ARG A 161 -4.59 10.37 -13.28
CA ARG A 161 -3.74 11.19 -14.14
C ARG A 161 -2.27 11.03 -13.76
N PHE A 162 -1.97 11.13 -12.46
CA PHE A 162 -0.61 10.93 -11.96
C PHE A 162 -0.03 9.58 -12.37
N LEU A 163 -0.79 8.49 -12.26
CA LEU A 163 -0.31 7.16 -12.67
C LEU A 163 -0.04 7.04 -14.18
N ARG A 164 -0.81 7.74 -15.03
CA ARG A 164 -0.49 7.83 -16.46
C ARG A 164 0.82 8.56 -16.70
N GLU A 165 1.10 9.61 -15.95
CA GLU A 165 2.38 10.34 -16.00
C GLU A 165 3.53 9.47 -15.50
N VAL A 166 3.36 8.72 -14.40
CA VAL A 166 4.36 7.75 -13.93
C VAL A 166 4.74 6.76 -15.03
N GLN A 167 3.74 6.27 -15.79
CA GLN A 167 3.97 5.37 -16.91
C GLN A 167 4.61 6.06 -18.14
N ALA A 168 4.17 7.27 -18.48
CA ALA A 168 4.59 7.99 -19.68
C ALA A 168 5.96 8.70 -19.51
N GLU A 169 6.14 9.40 -18.40
CA GLU A 169 7.33 10.20 -18.07
C GLU A 169 8.41 9.39 -17.36
N ARG A 170 8.14 8.10 -17.07
CA ARG A 170 9.05 7.19 -16.37
C ARG A 170 9.49 7.73 -15.01
N ILE A 171 8.56 8.30 -14.25
CA ILE A 171 8.81 8.69 -12.86
C ILE A 171 9.25 7.43 -12.10
N ALA A 172 10.48 7.45 -11.60
CA ALA A 172 11.07 6.32 -10.88
C ALA A 172 10.50 6.24 -9.45
N VAL A 173 9.24 5.81 -9.32
CA VAL A 173 8.55 5.73 -8.02
C VAL A 173 9.19 4.76 -7.02
N HIS A 174 10.04 3.85 -7.50
CA HIS A 174 10.90 2.97 -6.68
C HIS A 174 12.17 3.68 -6.18
N ASN A 175 12.61 4.77 -6.80
CA ASN A 175 13.72 5.59 -6.33
C ASN A 175 13.19 6.59 -5.28
N TRP A 176 13.41 6.28 -4.01
CA TRP A 176 12.97 7.11 -2.88
C TRP A 176 13.91 8.28 -2.56
N ARG A 177 14.99 8.43 -3.32
CA ARG A 177 15.97 9.53 -3.19
C ARG A 177 15.89 10.52 -4.35
N ARG A 178 14.79 10.47 -5.12
CA ARG A 178 14.60 11.32 -6.31
C ARG A 178 14.31 12.76 -5.97
#